data_AF-A0A2V5TGK6-F1
#
_entry.id   AF-A0A2V5TGK6-F1
#
_cell.length_a   1.000
_cell.length_b   1.000
_cell.length_c   1.000
_cell.angle_alpha   90.00
_cell.angle_beta   90.00
_cell.angle_gamma   90.00
#
_symmetry.space_group_name_H-M   'P 1'
#
loop_
_entity.id
_entity.type
_entity.pdbx_description
1 polymer ?
#
loop_
_entity_poly.entity_id
_entity_poly.type
_entity_poly.pdbx_seq_one_letter_code
_entity_poly.pdbx_strand_id
1 'polypeptide(L)' 'TALLRAAEEAGARGANGLSMLLYQGALSFSLWFDREAPIEAMRAAVVL' A
#
# COMPACT_ATOMS: atom_id res chain seq x y z
N THR A 1 9.28 -10.29 1.50
CA THR A 1 9.76 -11.19 0.43
C THR A 1 11.24 -11.42 0.62
N ALA A 2 11.86 -12.40 -0.08
CA ALA A 2 13.31 -12.63 0.00
C ALA A 2 14.12 -11.36 -0.31
N LEU A 3 13.69 -10.57 -1.30
CA LEU A 3 14.30 -9.27 -1.64
C LEU A 3 14.26 -8.26 -0.48
N LEU A 4 13.09 -8.11 0.17
CA LEU A 4 12.96 -7.17 1.30
C LEU A 4 13.78 -7.59 2.51
N ARG A 5 13.91 -8.90 2.75
CA ARG A 5 14.78 -9.43 3.81
C ARG A 5 16.25 -9.11 3.52
N ALA A 6 16.72 -9.35 2.30
CA ALA A 6 18.09 -9.01 1.91
C ALA A 6 18.36 -7.50 2.00
N ALA A 7 17.37 -6.67 1.66
CA ALA A 7 17.46 -5.22 1.82
C ALA A 7 17.62 -4.82 3.31
N GLU A 8 16.84 -5.41 4.20
CA GLU A 8 16.94 -5.19 5.66
C GLU A 8 18.30 -5.64 6.21
N GLU A 9 18.77 -6.83 5.81
CA GLU A 9 20.09 -7.37 6.18
C GLU A 9 21.25 -6.46 5.70
N ALA A 10 21.05 -5.74 4.59
CA ALA A 10 22.00 -4.75 4.06
C ALA A 10 21.85 -3.34 4.68
N GLY A 11 20.95 -3.16 5.66
CA GLY A 11 20.69 -1.86 6.29
C GLY A 11 19.84 -0.89 5.44
N ALA A 12 19.23 -1.38 4.36
CA ALA A 12 18.35 -0.60 3.51
C ALA A 12 16.91 -0.59 4.04
N ARG A 13 16.17 0.47 3.73
CA ARG A 13 14.73 0.55 3.99
C ARG A 13 13.96 -0.10 2.84
N GLY A 14 13.06 -1.03 3.18
CA GLY A 14 12.18 -1.69 2.22
C GLY A 14 10.74 -1.19 2.30
N ALA A 15 10.06 -1.14 1.14
CA ALA A 15 8.61 -0.93 1.07
C ALA A 15 7.95 -2.20 0.53
N ASN A 16 6.95 -2.73 1.23
CA ASN A 16 6.21 -3.89 0.77
C ASN A 16 5.08 -3.50 -0.21
N GLY A 17 4.51 -4.52 -0.88
CA GLY A 17 3.45 -4.31 -1.86
C GLY A 17 2.12 -3.82 -1.27
N LEU A 18 1.88 -3.95 0.05
CA LEU A 18 0.61 -3.56 0.67
C LEU A 18 0.41 -2.04 0.66
N SER A 19 1.48 -1.29 0.95
CA SER A 19 1.44 0.17 0.88
C SER A 19 1.09 0.65 -0.53
N MET A 20 1.78 0.08 -1.53
CA MET A 20 1.49 0.35 -2.93
C MET A 20 0.08 -0.06 -3.30
N LEU A 21 -0.43 -1.21 -2.78
CA LEU A 21 -1.76 -1.79 -3.01
C LEU A 21 -2.92 -0.98 -2.39
N LEU A 22 -2.63 -0.21 -1.35
CA LEU A 22 -3.60 0.68 -0.74
C LEU A 22 -3.76 1.97 -1.56
N TYR A 23 -2.66 2.62 -1.92
CA TYR A 23 -2.69 3.96 -2.52
C TYR A 23 -3.12 3.98 -3.99
N GLN A 24 -2.72 3.00 -4.79
CA GLN A 24 -3.23 2.86 -6.17
C GLN A 24 -4.73 2.51 -6.20
N GLY A 25 -5.24 1.77 -5.22
CA GLY A 25 -6.66 1.50 -5.03
C GLY A 25 -7.39 2.78 -4.66
N ALA A 26 -6.83 3.56 -3.74
CA ALA A 26 -7.38 4.86 -3.36
C ALA A 26 -7.41 5.86 -4.53
N LEU A 27 -6.37 5.88 -5.36
CA LEU A 27 -6.36 6.66 -6.60
C LEU A 27 -7.46 6.21 -7.57
N SER A 28 -7.58 4.90 -7.81
CA SER A 28 -8.62 4.36 -8.70
C SER A 28 -10.03 4.68 -8.19
N PHE A 29 -10.26 4.54 -6.89
CA PHE A 29 -11.52 4.93 -6.25
C PHE A 29 -11.82 6.41 -6.48
N SER A 30 -10.84 7.28 -6.25
CA SER A 30 -11.04 8.73 -6.39
C SER A 30 -11.38 9.12 -7.83
N LEU A 31 -10.76 8.47 -8.81
CA LEU A 31 -11.05 8.66 -10.23
C LEU A 31 -12.46 8.19 -10.62
N TRP A 32 -12.92 7.05 -10.10
CA TRP A 32 -14.24 6.50 -10.45
C TRP A 32 -15.40 7.22 -9.78
N PHE A 33 -15.20 7.69 -8.55
CA PHE A 33 -16.29 8.26 -7.75
C PHE A 33 -16.21 9.78 -7.59
N ASP A 34 -15.22 10.43 -8.22
CA ASP A 34 -14.98 11.87 -8.17
C ASP A 34 -15.02 12.44 -6.74
N ARG A 35 -14.40 11.71 -5.81
CA ARG A 35 -14.34 12.05 -4.38
C ARG A 35 -13.12 11.45 -3.73
N GLU A 36 -12.72 12.02 -2.59
CA GLU A 36 -11.62 11.45 -1.81
C GLU A 36 -11.91 10.01 -1.36
N ALA A 37 -10.92 9.14 -1.54
CA ALA A 37 -11.01 7.76 -1.12
C ALA A 37 -10.99 7.64 0.41
N PRO A 38 -11.82 6.75 1.00
CA PRO A 38 -11.85 6.50 2.43
C PRO A 38 -10.64 5.64 2.86
N ILE A 39 -9.45 6.24 2.85
CA ILE A 39 -8.16 5.53 2.97
C ILE A 39 -8.04 4.68 4.23
N GLU A 40 -8.63 5.12 5.35
CA GLU A 40 -8.58 4.35 6.61
C GLU A 40 -9.48 3.11 6.57
N ALA A 41 -10.64 3.19 5.92
CA ALA A 41 -11.49 2.02 5.69
C ALA A 41 -10.81 1.02 4.74
N MET A 42 -10.16 1.53 3.69
CA MET A 42 -9.39 0.70 2.75
C MET A 42 -8.17 0.05 3.44
N ARG A 43 -7.49 0.78 4.32
CA ARG A 43 -6.38 0.26 5.14
C ARG A 43 -6.85 -0.90 6.02
N ALA A 44 -7.98 -0.73 6.69
CA ALA A 44 -8.57 -1.78 7.52
C ALA A 44 -8.98 -3.03 6.70
N ALA A 45 -9.37 -2.87 5.43
CA ALA A 45 -9.78 -3.98 4.58
C ALA A 45 -8.62 -4.79 3.97
N VAL A 46 -7.44 -4.17 3.79
CA VAL A 46 -6.28 -4.78 3.11
C VAL A 46 -5.34 -5.52 4.08
N VAL A 47 -5.40 -5.18 5.37
CA VAL A 47 -4.62 -5.82 6.43
C VAL A 47 -5.49 -6.88 7.10
N LEU A 48 -5.48 -8.11 6.57
CA LEU A 48 -5.98 -9.29 7.30
C LEU A 48 -5.01 -9.67 8.42
#